data_AF-A0A5K0Y5Q7-F1
#
_entry.id   AF-A0A5K0Y5Q7-F1
#
_cell.length_a   1.000
_cell.length_b   1.000
_cell.length_c   1.000
_cell.angle_alpha   90.00
_cell.angle_beta   90.00
_cell.angle_gamma   90.00
#
_symmetry.space_group_name_H-M   'P 1'
#
loop_
_entity.id
_entity.type
_entity.pdbx_description
1 polymer ?
#
loop_
_entity_poly.entity_id
_entity_poly.type
_entity_poly.pdbx_seq_one_letter_code
_entity_poly.pdbx_strand_id
1 'polypeptide(L)' 'HAVGYMSGEQYYGAKSSLNVWAPFVNNRNEFSLSQMWVISGSFGEDLNTIEAGWQ' A
#
# COMPACT_ATOMS: atom_id res chain seq x y z
N HIS A 1 4.03 11.46 3.10
CA HIS A 1 3.34 10.17 3.34
C HIS A 1 1.93 10.49 3.81
N ALA A 2 0.93 9.75 3.35
CA ALA A 2 -0.45 9.86 3.79
C ALA A 2 -0.95 8.44 4.07
N VAL A 3 -1.62 8.24 5.20
CA VAL A 3 -2.11 6.92 5.63
C VAL A 3 -3.57 7.06 6.04
N GLY A 4 -4.44 6.21 5.49
CA GLY A 4 -5.85 6.11 5.85
C GLY A 4 -6.14 4.75 6.49
N TYR A 5 -6.86 4.76 7.60
CA TYR A 5 -7.31 3.56 8.30
C TYR A 5 -8.84 3.53 8.33
N MET A 6 -9.43 2.38 8.02
CA MET A 6 -10.86 2.13 8.16
C MET A 6 -11.06 0.84 8.97
N SER A 7 -12.00 0.85 9.91
CA SER A 7 -12.34 -0.29 10.77
C SER A 7 -13.84 -0.31 11.09
N GLY A 8 -14.36 -1.45 11.54
CA GLY A 8 -15.70 -1.55 12.11
C GLY A 8 -16.80 -2.11 11.21
N GLU A 9 -16.56 -2.31 9.91
CA GLU A 9 -17.55 -2.88 8.98
C GLU A 9 -16.95 -3.97 8.09
N GLN A 10 -17.82 -4.67 7.35
CA GLN A 10 -17.42 -5.70 6.41
C GLN A 10 -17.15 -5.07 5.04
N TYR A 11 -15.88 -5.11 4.61
CA TYR A 11 -15.45 -4.56 3.34
C TYR A 11 -15.11 -5.69 2.36
N TYR A 12 -15.59 -5.59 1.13
CA TYR A 12 -15.43 -6.64 0.10
C TYR A 12 -14.28 -6.38 -0.88
N GLY A 13 -13.54 -5.29 -0.68
CA GLY A 13 -12.41 -4.92 -1.51
C GLY A 13 -11.96 -3.49 -1.26
N ALA A 14 -10.79 -3.16 -1.78
CA ALA A 14 -10.26 -1.81 -1.77
C ALA A 14 -9.92 -1.41 -3.22
N LYS A 15 -10.27 -0.18 -3.60
CA LYS A 15 -9.80 0.43 -4.83
C LYS A 15 -9.10 1.72 -4.48
N SER A 16 -7.83 1.82 -4.86
CA SER A 16 -7.07 3.05 -4.77
C SER A 16 -6.38 3.31 -6.10
N SER A 17 -6.21 4.58 -6.43
CA SER A 17 -5.50 5.04 -7.60
C SER A 17 -4.31 5.85 -7.13
N LEU A 18 -3.12 5.26 -7.26
CA LEU A 18 -1.86 5.92 -6.98
C LEU A 18 -1.30 6.45 -8.29
N ASN A 19 -0.92 7.72 -8.32
CA ASN A 19 -0.23 8.32 -9.45
C ASN A 19 1.15 8.78 -8.98
N VAL A 20 2.18 8.27 -9.63
CA VAL A 20 3.57 8.68 -9.42
C VAL A 20 3.98 9.48 -10.64
N TRP A 21 4.25 10.77 -10.46
CA TRP A 21 4.68 11.64 -11.55
C TRP A 21 6.11 12.15 -11.30
N ALA A 22 6.97 11.96 -12.30
CA ALA A 22 8.35 12.42 -12.33
C ALA A 22 9.12 12.16 -11.02
N PRO A 23 9.27 10.88 -10.59
CA PRO A 23 10.07 10.57 -9.41
C PRO A 23 11.51 11.06 -9.63
N PHE A 24 11.93 12.03 -8.83
CA PHE A 24 13.30 12.53 -8.83
C PHE A 24 14.04 11.92 -7.64
N VAL A 25 15.15 11.25 -7.95
CA VAL A 25 16.11 10.75 -6.98
C VAL A 25 17.36 11.62 -7.09
N ASN A 26 17.73 12.28 -6.00
CA ASN A 26 18.86 13.21 -5.95
C ASN A 26 20.21 12.46 -6.02
N ASN A 27 20.22 11.20 -5.62
CA ASN A 27 21.39 10.34 -5.59
C ASN A 27 21.12 9.00 -6.29
N ARG A 28 22.15 8.38 -6.90
CA ARG A 28 22.00 7.08 -7.61
C ARG A 28 21.57 5.92 -6.71
N ASN A 29 21.59 6.13 -5.39
CA ASN A 29 21.23 5.14 -4.37
C ASN A 29 19.83 5.39 -3.77
N GLU A 30 19.07 6.35 -4.31
CA GLU A 30 17.69 6.59 -3.92
C GLU A 30 16.73 5.87 -4.89
N PHE A 31 15.58 5.44 -4.39
CA PHE A 31 14.51 4.81 -5.18
C PHE A 31 13.15 5.42 -4.82
N SER A 32 12.18 5.31 -5.73
CA SER A 32 10.81 5.74 -5.50
C SER A 32 9.89 4.53 -5.42
N LEU A 33 9.04 4.48 -4.40
CA LEU A 33 8.18 3.34 -4.15
C LEU A 33 6.73 3.78 -4.06
N SER A 34 5.85 3.05 -4.75
CA SER A 34 4.40 3.20 -4.60
C SER A 34 3.78 1.83 -4.46
N GLN A 35 3.03 1.62 -3.37
CA GLN A 35 2.47 0.33 -3.03
C GLN A 35 1.07 0.46 -2.45
N MET A 36 0.27 -0.59 -2.64
CA MET A 36 -0.99 -0.82 -1.96
C MET A 36 -0.98 -2.21 -1.33
N TRP A 37 -1.58 -2.29 -0.15
CA TRP A 37 -1.68 -3.51 0.65
C TRP A 37 -3.16 -3.75 0.93
N VAL A 38 -3.63 -4.97 0.67
CA VAL A 38 -4.93 -5.46 1.16
C VAL A 38 -4.63 -6.53 2.19
N ILE A 39 -5.12 -6.33 3.42
CA ILE A 39 -4.86 -7.19 4.57
C ILE A 39 -6.19 -7.72 5.10
N SER A 40 -6.26 -9.02 5.35
CA SER A 40 -7.41 -9.70 5.95
C SER A 40 -6.95 -10.64 7.07
N GLY A 41 -7.74 -10.77 8.14
CA GLY A 41 -7.44 -11.61 9.30
C GLY A 41 -6.91 -10.83 10.50
N SER A 42 -6.38 -11.54 11.50
CA SER A 42 -5.93 -10.99 12.78
C SER A 42 -4.40 -10.99 12.90
N PHE A 43 -3.83 -9.88 13.38
CA PHE A 43 -2.39 -9.78 13.62
C PHE A 43 -1.91 -10.84 14.60
N GLY A 44 -0.94 -11.65 14.17
CA GLY A 44 -0.35 -12.72 14.99
C GLY A 44 -1.08 -14.07 14.90
N GLU A 45 -2.18 -14.16 14.16
CA GLU A 45 -2.90 -15.44 13.95
C GLU A 45 -3.01 -15.79 12.46
N ASP A 46 -3.92 -15.14 11.72
CA ASP A 46 -4.38 -15.59 10.40
C ASP A 46 -4.37 -14.49 9.33
N LEU A 47 -3.25 -13.77 9.23
CA LEU A 47 -3.08 -12.72 8.23
C LEU A 47 -2.92 -13.28 6.81
N ASN A 48 -3.74 -12.74 5.90
CA ASN A 48 -3.57 -12.86 4.45
C ASN A 48 -3.31 -11.47 3.87
N THR A 49 -2.30 -11.36 3.02
CA THR A 49 -1.90 -10.10 2.38
C THR A 49 -1.80 -10.23 0.87
N ILE A 50 -2.25 -9.19 0.16
CA ILE A 50 -1.96 -8.98 -1.26
C ILE A 50 -1.26 -7.62 -1.37
N GLU A 51 -0.10 -7.61 -2.04
CA GLU A 51 0.70 -6.41 -2.27
C GLU A 51 0.85 -6.18 -3.78
N ALA A 52 0.66 -4.93 -4.21
CA ALA A 52 0.90 -4.51 -5.58
C ALA A 52 1.50 -3.11 -5.61
N GLY A 53 2.43 -2.86 -6.52
CA GLY A 53 3.14 -1.58 -6.57
C GLY A 53 4.20 -1.48 -7.66
N TRP A 54 4.87 -0.33 -7.71
CA TRP A 54 5.98 0.01 -8.60
C TRP A 54 7.19 0.48 -7.80
N GLN A 55 8.40 0.14 -8.26
CA GLN A 55 9.70 0.46 -7.64
C GLN A 55 10.66 1.02 -8.68
#